data_AF-A0A2Z3HDZ8-F1
#
_entry.id   AF-A0A2Z3HDZ8-F1
#
_cell.length_a   1.000
_cell.length_b   1.000
_cell.length_c   1.000
_cell.angle_alpha   90.00
_cell.angle_beta   90.00
_cell.angle_gamma   90.00
#
_symmetry.space_group_name_H-M   'P 1'
#
loop_
_entity.id
_entity.type
_entity.pdbx_description
1 polymer ?
#
loop_
_entity_poly.entity_id
_entity_poly.type
_entity_poly.pdbx_seq_one_letter_code
_entity_poly.pdbx_strand_id
1 'polypeptide(L)'
;MFFFGAGVTRGRQAHRTVEALLQLVTDLNDRGRFYARRMRRFGDVAGADSVLAWQTGYPFGVNLSRGYPRYNPGEFTGPEMLARGEPDLCLLIGSETVADFPPESLEHLKRIPVIVLDPPEAEPPVPAAVRFTTAVYGVHRPGTAYRMDEVPVPLRVLLPTDYPSDAEVLNELLGRVAG
;
A
#
# COMPACT_ATOMS: atom_id res chain seq x y z
N MET A 1 13.53 -22.21 -6.99
CA MET A 1 12.73 -20.98 -6.79
C MET A 1 11.92 -21.16 -5.53
N PHE A 2 12.01 -20.23 -4.58
CA PHE A 2 11.24 -20.19 -3.35
C PHE A 2 10.19 -19.09 -3.44
N PHE A 3 8.92 -19.44 -3.26
CA PHE A 3 7.85 -18.46 -3.12
C PHE A 3 7.46 -18.36 -1.64
N PHE A 4 7.35 -17.14 -1.12
CA PHE A 4 7.00 -16.92 0.29
C PHE A 4 5.96 -15.80 0.44
N GLY A 5 5.06 -15.93 1.41
CA GLY A 5 3.92 -15.01 1.58
C GLY A 5 3.79 -14.43 2.98
N ALA A 6 2.55 -14.04 3.34
CA ALA A 6 2.21 -13.43 4.62
C ALA A 6 2.64 -14.28 5.83
N GLY A 7 2.60 -15.62 5.73
CA GLY A 7 3.01 -16.53 6.81
C GLY A 7 4.48 -16.37 7.24
N VAL A 8 5.36 -15.91 6.34
CA VAL A 8 6.77 -15.62 6.64
C VAL A 8 6.97 -14.16 7.02
N THR A 9 6.13 -13.26 6.49
CA THR A 9 6.33 -11.80 6.57
C THR A 9 5.54 -11.10 7.70
N ARG A 10 4.71 -11.82 8.47
CA ARG A 10 3.92 -11.27 9.60
C ARG A 10 4.31 -11.80 10.99
N GLY A 11 5.26 -12.72 11.10
CA GLY A 11 5.70 -13.27 12.40
C GLY A 11 6.52 -12.27 13.24
N ARG A 12 6.70 -12.57 14.54
CA ARG A 12 7.46 -11.72 15.49
C ARG A 12 8.86 -11.33 15.02
N GLN A 13 9.51 -12.18 14.24
CA GLN A 13 10.85 -11.97 13.66
C GLN A 13 10.81 -11.95 12.14
N ALA A 14 9.70 -11.51 11.54
CA ALA A 14 9.45 -11.58 10.10
C ALA A 14 10.64 -11.11 9.25
N HIS A 15 11.22 -9.95 9.56
CA HIS A 15 12.36 -9.41 8.81
C HIS A 15 13.59 -10.32 8.90
N ARG A 16 13.88 -10.91 10.06
CA ARG A 16 14.99 -11.89 10.23
C ARG A 16 14.71 -13.20 9.53
N THR A 17 13.47 -13.67 9.54
CA THR A 17 13.08 -14.89 8.82
C THR A 17 13.25 -14.71 7.31
N VAL A 18 12.86 -13.54 6.78
CA VAL A 18 13.09 -13.19 5.37
C VAL A 18 14.58 -13.06 5.07
N GLU A 19 15.34 -12.39 5.94
CA GLU A 19 16.80 -12.28 5.81
C GLU A 19 17.47 -13.66 5.74
N ALA A 20 17.15 -14.58 6.66
CA ALA A 20 17.69 -15.93 6.66
C ALA A 20 17.32 -16.73 5.40
N LEU A 21 16.11 -16.55 4.88
CA LEU A 21 15.70 -17.15 3.60
C LEU A 21 16.55 -16.60 2.43
N LEU A 22 16.81 -15.29 2.41
CA LEU A 22 17.63 -14.67 1.36
C LEU A 22 19.10 -15.09 1.46
N GLN A 23 19.62 -15.24 2.68
CA GLN A 23 20.96 -15.79 2.92
C GLN A 23 21.05 -17.24 2.43
N LEU A 24 20.07 -18.08 2.78
CA LEU A 24 20.00 -19.46 2.29
C LEU A 24 19.99 -19.52 0.75
N VAL A 25 19.20 -18.66 0.10
CA VAL A 25 19.18 -18.59 -1.37
C VAL A 25 20.53 -18.16 -1.93
N THR A 26 21.23 -17.25 -1.25
CA THR A 26 22.59 -16.84 -1.63
C THR A 26 23.55 -18.03 -1.56
N ASP A 27 23.57 -18.77 -0.46
CA ASP A 27 24.43 -19.95 -0.28
C ASP A 27 24.13 -21.06 -1.31
N LEU A 28 22.86 -21.27 -1.64
CA LEU A 28 22.46 -22.26 -2.65
C LEU A 28 22.93 -21.89 -4.06
N ASN A 29 23.21 -20.61 -4.33
CA ASN A 29 23.70 -20.17 -5.64
C ASN A 29 25.15 -20.60 -5.92
N ASP A 30 25.91 -21.07 -4.91
CA ASP A 30 27.23 -21.69 -5.13
C ASP A 30 27.13 -23.04 -5.85
N ARG A 31 25.95 -23.69 -5.82
CA ARG A 31 25.73 -25.04 -6.37
C ARG A 31 24.71 -25.10 -7.50
N GLY A 32 23.97 -24.02 -7.75
CA GLY A 32 22.91 -23.99 -8.74
C GLY A 32 22.34 -22.58 -8.90
N ARG A 33 21.21 -22.44 -9.61
CA ARG A 33 20.54 -21.14 -9.76
C ARG A 33 19.26 -21.12 -8.92
N PHE A 34 19.28 -20.37 -7.83
CA PHE A 34 18.18 -20.25 -6.89
C PHE A 34 17.72 -18.80 -6.76
N TYR A 35 16.41 -18.64 -6.57
CA TYR A 35 15.73 -17.35 -6.48
C TYR A 35 14.69 -17.43 -5.37
N ALA A 36 14.43 -16.31 -4.69
CA ALA A 36 13.30 -16.14 -3.78
C ALA A 36 12.39 -15.02 -4.28
N ARG A 37 11.07 -15.22 -4.18
CA ARG A 37 10.08 -14.21 -4.54
C ARG A 37 8.98 -14.10 -3.50
N ARG A 38 8.71 -12.87 -3.07
CA ARG A 38 7.61 -12.53 -2.18
C ARG A 38 6.29 -12.52 -2.97
N MET A 39 5.30 -13.26 -2.49
CA MET A 39 3.94 -13.25 -2.99
C MET A 39 3.18 -12.09 -2.35
N ARG A 40 2.69 -11.15 -3.17
CA ARG A 40 1.86 -9.99 -2.74
C ARG A 40 0.37 -10.37 -2.87
N ARG A 41 -0.49 -9.83 -2.02
CA ARG A 41 -1.91 -10.27 -1.92
C ARG A 41 -2.89 -9.38 -2.68
N PHE A 42 -2.80 -8.06 -2.49
CA PHE A 42 -3.80 -7.10 -2.96
C PHE A 42 -3.20 -6.11 -3.93
N GLY A 43 -4.03 -5.63 -4.86
CA GLY A 43 -3.78 -4.49 -5.75
C GLY A 43 -2.38 -4.42 -6.38
N ASP A 44 -1.98 -3.21 -6.74
CA ASP A 44 -0.65 -2.90 -7.23
C ASP A 44 0.31 -2.46 -6.11
N VAL A 45 0.49 -3.33 -5.10
CA VAL A 45 1.44 -3.05 -3.99
C VAL A 45 2.87 -2.89 -4.51
N ALA A 46 3.26 -3.63 -5.55
CA ALA A 46 4.59 -3.52 -6.13
C ALA A 46 4.80 -2.15 -6.80
N GLY A 47 3.79 -1.63 -7.48
CA GLY A 47 3.84 -0.32 -8.12
C GLY A 47 3.84 0.81 -7.10
N ALA A 48 3.00 0.71 -6.06
CA ALA A 48 3.00 1.67 -4.96
C ALA A 48 4.38 1.76 -4.29
N ASP A 49 4.99 0.62 -3.94
CA ASP A 49 6.33 0.55 -3.36
C ASP A 49 7.38 1.17 -4.31
N SER A 50 7.29 0.87 -5.62
CA SER A 50 8.24 1.32 -6.64
C SER A 50 8.15 2.83 -6.91
N VAL A 51 6.92 3.35 -7.05
CA VAL A 51 6.65 4.78 -7.27
C VAL A 51 7.14 5.59 -6.08
N LEU A 52 6.78 5.16 -4.87
CA LEU A 52 7.20 5.86 -3.65
C LEU A 52 8.72 5.83 -3.49
N ALA A 53 9.36 4.70 -3.79
CA ALA A 53 10.81 4.57 -3.75
C ALA A 53 11.51 5.50 -4.74
N TRP A 54 11.06 5.60 -5.99
CA TRP A 54 11.72 6.52 -6.95
C TRP A 54 11.44 7.99 -6.64
N GLN A 55 10.30 8.32 -6.01
CA GLN A 55 9.96 9.70 -5.64
C GLN A 55 10.67 10.17 -4.37
N THR A 56 10.86 9.27 -3.39
CA THR A 56 11.28 9.65 -2.03
C THR A 56 12.58 8.98 -1.57
N GLY A 57 13.07 7.97 -2.29
CA GLY A 57 14.17 7.10 -1.89
C GLY A 57 13.76 5.90 -1.04
N TYR A 58 12.48 5.77 -0.66
CA TYR A 58 12.03 4.75 0.29
C TYR A 58 10.70 4.09 -0.12
N PRO A 59 10.51 2.77 0.11
CA PRO A 59 9.39 2.02 -0.47
C PRO A 59 8.06 2.09 0.31
N PHE A 60 8.06 2.50 1.58
CA PHE A 60 6.86 2.67 2.42
C PHE A 60 7.22 3.45 3.68
N GLY A 61 6.28 3.74 4.56
CA GLY A 61 6.59 4.32 5.88
C GLY A 61 7.39 5.62 5.81
N VAL A 62 6.99 6.51 4.91
CA VAL A 62 7.68 7.76 4.61
C VAL A 62 6.94 8.93 5.25
N ASN A 63 7.65 9.74 6.02
CA ASN A 63 7.14 10.96 6.64
C ASN A 63 7.70 12.19 5.91
N LEU A 64 6.80 13.06 5.45
CA LEU A 64 7.10 14.29 4.69
C LEU A 64 6.92 15.59 5.52
N SER A 65 6.60 15.49 6.80
CA SER A 65 6.25 16.64 7.66
C SER A 65 7.33 17.71 7.79
N ARG A 66 8.61 17.37 7.57
CA ARG A 66 9.73 18.31 7.62
C ARG A 66 10.08 18.96 6.27
N GLY A 67 9.27 18.74 5.24
CA GLY A 67 9.54 19.21 3.88
C GLY A 67 10.58 18.36 3.13
N TYR A 68 11.04 17.26 3.71
CA TYR A 68 11.90 16.26 3.07
C TYR A 68 11.56 14.84 3.57
N PRO A 69 11.85 13.78 2.78
CA PRO A 69 11.53 12.41 3.16
C PRO A 69 12.32 11.92 4.37
N ARG A 70 11.62 11.38 5.37
CA ARG A 70 12.18 10.59 6.47
C ARG A 70 11.59 9.19 6.45
N TYR A 71 12.43 8.18 6.65
CA TYR A 71 12.03 6.77 6.61
C TYR A 71 12.43 6.08 7.90
N ASN A 72 11.44 5.51 8.57
CA ASN A 72 11.65 4.67 9.75
C ASN A 72 10.45 3.73 9.93
N PRO A 73 10.47 2.52 9.33
CA PRO A 73 9.44 1.51 9.52
C PRO A 73 9.18 1.23 11.00
N GLY A 74 7.92 1.20 11.38
CA GLY A 74 7.47 1.11 12.78
C GLY A 74 7.11 2.49 13.35
N GLU A 75 7.99 3.48 13.18
CA GLU A 75 7.68 4.88 13.55
C GLU A 75 6.68 5.49 12.55
N PHE A 76 6.93 5.37 11.25
CA PHE A 76 6.10 6.01 10.21
C PHE A 76 5.21 5.05 9.42
N THR A 77 5.01 3.82 9.92
CA THR A 77 4.11 2.85 9.28
C THR A 77 2.66 3.13 9.70
N GLY A 78 1.74 3.20 8.73
CA GLY A 78 0.36 3.66 8.93
C GLY A 78 -0.40 2.96 10.07
N PRO A 79 -0.57 1.63 10.05
CA PRO A 79 -1.24 0.90 11.13
C PRO A 79 -0.61 1.15 12.51
N GLU A 80 0.72 1.18 12.61
CA GLU A 80 1.45 1.41 13.85
C GLU A 80 1.29 2.86 14.36
N MET A 81 1.28 3.85 13.49
CA MET A 81 0.97 5.25 13.85
C MET A 81 -0.46 5.36 14.39
N LEU A 82 -1.42 4.71 13.73
CA LEU A 82 -2.81 4.67 14.16
C LEU A 82 -2.96 3.99 15.52
N ALA A 83 -2.26 2.88 15.75
CA ALA A 83 -2.28 2.17 17.04
C ALA A 83 -1.77 3.04 18.20
N ARG A 84 -0.83 3.95 17.92
CA ARG A 84 -0.31 4.92 18.90
C ARG A 84 -1.18 6.18 19.02
N GLY A 85 -2.21 6.33 18.19
CA GLY A 85 -3.11 7.48 18.23
C GLY A 85 -2.48 8.80 17.75
N GLU A 86 -1.45 8.73 16.92
CA GLU A 86 -0.70 9.91 16.47
C GLU A 86 -1.44 10.73 15.39
N PRO A 87 -2.09 10.10 14.37
CA PRO A 87 -2.80 10.86 13.33
C PRO A 87 -4.09 11.49 13.86
N ASP A 88 -4.41 12.69 13.39
CA ASP A 88 -5.68 13.38 13.66
C ASP A 88 -6.67 13.29 12.49
N LEU A 89 -6.22 12.81 11.32
CA LEU A 89 -7.01 12.52 10.13
C LEU A 89 -6.37 11.37 9.36
N CYS A 90 -7.20 10.53 8.71
CA CYS A 90 -6.70 9.43 7.87
C CYS A 90 -7.34 9.48 6.46
N LEU A 91 -6.49 9.38 5.43
CA LEU A 91 -6.91 9.18 4.04
C LEU A 91 -6.58 7.74 3.63
N LEU A 92 -7.61 6.96 3.30
CA LEU A 92 -7.50 5.58 2.83
C LEU A 92 -7.77 5.54 1.32
N ILE A 93 -6.88 4.90 0.57
CA ILE A 93 -7.02 4.66 -0.88
C ILE A 93 -6.94 3.15 -1.07
N GLY A 94 -8.05 2.51 -1.42
CA GLY A 94 -8.17 1.05 -1.36
C GLY A 94 -8.18 0.55 0.09
N SER A 95 -9.37 0.46 0.67
CA SER A 95 -9.54 0.15 2.10
C SER A 95 -9.54 -1.35 2.44
N GLU A 96 -9.35 -2.24 1.46
CA GLU A 96 -9.50 -3.70 1.64
C GLU A 96 -8.53 -4.31 2.65
N THR A 97 -7.40 -3.65 2.90
CA THR A 97 -6.38 -4.10 3.86
C THR A 97 -6.63 -3.63 5.28
N VAL A 98 -7.53 -2.68 5.50
CA VAL A 98 -7.78 -2.09 6.83
C VAL A 98 -8.36 -3.12 7.78
N ALA A 99 -9.11 -4.12 7.29
CA ALA A 99 -9.60 -5.23 8.11
C ALA A 99 -8.46 -6.06 8.76
N ASP A 100 -7.24 -6.03 8.20
CA ASP A 100 -6.07 -6.71 8.75
C ASP A 100 -5.30 -5.84 9.78
N PHE A 101 -5.74 -4.61 10.08
CA PHE A 101 -5.03 -3.70 11.00
C PHE A 101 -5.12 -4.16 12.46
N PRO A 102 -4.15 -3.77 13.32
CA PRO A 102 -4.26 -3.99 14.76
C PRO A 102 -5.57 -3.42 15.33
N PRO A 103 -6.18 -4.07 16.34
CA PRO A 103 -7.41 -3.60 16.97
C PRO A 103 -7.32 -2.15 17.45
N GLU A 104 -6.18 -1.74 18.01
CA GLU A 104 -5.93 -0.38 18.49
C GLU A 104 -5.99 0.64 17.35
N SER A 105 -5.47 0.30 16.18
CA SER A 105 -5.54 1.12 14.97
C SER A 105 -6.99 1.31 14.52
N LEU A 106 -7.78 0.24 14.52
CA LEU A 106 -9.21 0.29 14.15
C LEU A 106 -10.02 1.13 15.13
N GLU A 107 -9.75 1.01 16.43
CA GLU A 107 -10.41 1.84 17.45
C GLU A 107 -10.07 3.32 17.30
N HIS A 108 -8.84 3.64 16.90
CA HIS A 108 -8.46 5.02 16.65
C HIS A 108 -9.11 5.59 15.37
N LEU A 109 -9.19 4.80 14.30
CA LEU A 109 -9.91 5.19 13.07
C LEU A 109 -11.37 5.55 13.32
N LYS A 110 -12.03 4.94 14.30
CA LYS A 110 -13.42 5.29 14.70
C LYS A 110 -13.54 6.67 15.37
N ARG A 111 -12.44 7.26 15.84
CA ARG A 111 -12.42 8.50 16.64
C ARG A 111 -11.96 9.72 15.85
N ILE A 112 -11.36 9.54 14.68
CA ILE A 112 -10.82 10.63 13.85
C ILE A 112 -11.59 10.72 12.53
N PRO A 113 -11.60 11.87 11.84
CA PRO A 113 -12.09 11.95 10.47
C PRO A 113 -11.32 11.01 9.54
N VAL A 114 -12.06 10.14 8.85
CA VAL A 114 -11.53 9.23 7.84
C VAL A 114 -12.12 9.59 6.48
N ILE A 115 -11.25 9.83 5.49
CA ILE A 115 -11.62 10.01 4.09
C ILE A 115 -11.26 8.72 3.34
N VAL A 116 -12.18 8.21 2.54
CA VAL A 116 -11.99 6.95 1.82
C VAL A 116 -12.18 7.14 0.31
N LEU A 117 -11.23 6.67 -0.49
CA LEU A 117 -11.33 6.48 -1.93
C LEU A 117 -11.37 4.97 -2.19
N ASP A 118 -12.52 4.50 -2.68
CA ASP A 118 -12.79 3.08 -2.83
C ASP A 118 -13.60 2.79 -4.09
N PRO A 119 -13.46 1.59 -4.68
CA PRO A 119 -14.27 1.20 -5.82
C PRO A 119 -15.75 0.99 -5.44
N PRO A 120 -16.67 0.95 -6.43
CA PRO A 120 -18.11 0.89 -6.17
C PRO A 120 -18.57 -0.27 -5.28
N GLU A 121 -17.92 -1.43 -5.40
CA GLU A 121 -18.22 -2.66 -4.67
C GLU A 121 -17.62 -2.72 -3.26
N ALA A 122 -16.70 -1.81 -2.91
CA ALA A 122 -16.04 -1.85 -1.62
C ALA A 122 -16.96 -1.36 -0.49
N GLU A 123 -16.93 -2.06 0.63
CA GLU A 123 -17.56 -1.64 1.88
C GLU A 123 -16.46 -1.16 2.84
N PRO A 124 -16.49 0.11 3.26
CA PRO A 124 -15.44 0.64 4.14
C PRO A 124 -15.52 -0.07 5.51
N PRO A 125 -14.40 -0.61 6.02
CA PRO A 125 -14.39 -1.38 7.27
C PRO A 125 -14.52 -0.51 8.53
N VAL A 126 -14.44 0.82 8.38
CA VAL A 126 -14.62 1.83 9.43
C VAL A 126 -15.53 2.95 8.93
N PRO A 127 -16.24 3.67 9.82
CA PRO A 127 -17.04 4.82 9.41
C PRO A 127 -16.18 5.89 8.72
N ALA A 128 -16.55 6.27 7.50
CA ALA A 128 -15.89 7.33 6.75
C ALA A 128 -16.67 8.64 6.90
N ALA A 129 -15.97 9.73 7.20
CA ALA A 129 -16.54 11.08 7.21
C ALA A 129 -16.84 11.55 5.77
N VAL A 130 -15.99 11.19 4.82
CA VAL A 130 -16.18 11.43 3.38
C VAL A 130 -15.80 10.18 2.62
N ARG A 131 -16.63 9.80 1.65
CA ARG A 131 -16.37 8.69 0.75
C ARG A 131 -16.45 9.14 -0.70
N PHE A 132 -15.38 8.90 -1.44
CA PHE A 132 -15.33 9.04 -2.88
C PHE A 132 -15.40 7.66 -3.51
N THR A 133 -16.37 7.46 -4.39
CA THR A 133 -16.43 6.26 -5.24
C THR A 133 -15.55 6.49 -6.46
N THR A 134 -14.48 5.71 -6.60
CA THR A 134 -13.51 5.86 -7.69
C THR A 134 -13.57 4.70 -8.69
N ALA A 135 -13.09 4.96 -9.90
CA ALA A 135 -13.04 4.00 -10.97
C ALA A 135 -11.91 2.97 -10.76
N VAL A 136 -12.23 1.69 -10.87
CA VAL A 136 -11.24 0.59 -10.85
C VAL A 136 -10.28 0.67 -12.05
N TYR A 137 -8.98 0.81 -11.77
CA TYR A 137 -7.92 0.79 -12.79
C TYR A 137 -7.85 -0.58 -13.48
N GLY A 138 -7.67 -0.59 -14.81
CA GLY A 138 -7.67 -1.80 -15.62
C GLY A 138 -9.03 -2.46 -15.83
N VAL A 139 -10.10 -1.87 -15.29
CA VAL A 139 -11.48 -2.21 -15.66
C VAL A 139 -12.13 -0.99 -16.32
N HIS A 140 -12.18 0.15 -15.62
CA HIS A 140 -12.85 1.34 -16.12
C HIS A 140 -11.91 2.45 -16.60
N ARG A 141 -10.69 2.51 -16.08
CA ARG A 141 -9.67 3.49 -16.47
C ARG A 141 -8.37 2.80 -16.89
N PRO A 142 -7.59 3.39 -17.82
CA PRO A 142 -6.26 2.88 -18.11
C PRO A 142 -5.35 3.07 -16.89
N GLY A 143 -4.22 2.37 -16.87
CA GLY A 143 -3.25 2.48 -15.80
C GLY A 143 -2.04 1.62 -16.06
N THR A 144 -1.11 1.62 -15.11
CA THR A 144 0.00 0.66 -15.07
C THR A 144 -0.09 -0.06 -13.74
N ALA A 145 -0.03 -1.39 -13.77
CA ALA A 145 0.18 -2.19 -12.57
C ALA A 145 1.53 -2.89 -12.66
N TYR A 146 2.20 -3.08 -11.53
CA TYR A 146 3.42 -3.86 -11.45
C TYR A 146 3.08 -5.28 -11.02
N ARG A 147 3.55 -6.24 -11.81
CA ARG A 147 3.47 -7.64 -11.41
C ARG A 147 4.33 -7.88 -10.17
N MET A 148 4.09 -8.99 -9.49
CA MET A 148 4.86 -9.37 -8.31
C MET A 148 6.37 -9.42 -8.54
N ASP A 149 6.87 -9.46 -9.77
CA ASP A 149 8.29 -9.40 -10.18
C ASP A 149 8.77 -8.00 -10.60
N GLU A 150 8.01 -6.95 -10.25
CA GLU A 150 8.28 -5.53 -10.57
C GLU A 150 8.27 -5.21 -12.08
N VAL A 151 7.76 -6.12 -12.91
CA VAL A 151 7.54 -5.82 -14.33
C VAL A 151 6.29 -4.94 -14.47
N PRO A 152 6.40 -3.73 -15.05
CA PRO A 152 5.24 -2.89 -15.31
C PRO A 152 4.39 -3.45 -16.44
N VAL A 153 3.09 -3.50 -16.22
CA VAL A 153 2.09 -4.01 -17.17
C VAL A 153 1.08 -2.90 -17.45
N PRO A 154 0.97 -2.43 -18.70
CA PRO A 154 -0.07 -1.47 -19.07
C PRO A 154 -1.43 -2.16 -19.04
N LEU A 155 -2.38 -1.51 -18.37
CA LEU A 155 -3.74 -1.99 -18.22
C LEU A 155 -4.65 -1.41 -19.29
N ARG A 156 -5.62 -2.21 -19.73
CA ARG A 156 -6.60 -1.83 -20.75
C ARG A 156 -7.95 -1.56 -20.10
N VAL A 157 -8.72 -0.67 -20.71
CA VAL A 157 -10.11 -0.43 -20.31
C VAL A 157 -10.98 -1.55 -20.88
N LEU A 158 -11.78 -2.17 -20.02
CA LEU A 158 -12.74 -3.22 -20.38
C LEU A 158 -14.18 -2.69 -20.39
N LEU A 159 -14.53 -1.87 -19.40
CA LEU A 159 -15.87 -1.31 -19.23
C LEU A 159 -15.72 0.15 -18.74
N PRO A 160 -15.84 1.16 -19.59
CA PRO A 160 -15.67 2.56 -19.16
C PRO A 160 -16.74 2.99 -18.15
N THR A 161 -16.42 4.00 -17.34
CA THR A 161 -17.31 4.59 -16.34
C THR A 161 -17.06 6.10 -16.22
N ASP A 162 -18.06 6.84 -15.75
CA ASP A 162 -17.96 8.27 -15.44
C ASP A 162 -17.40 8.53 -14.04
N TYR A 163 -17.20 7.50 -13.21
CA TYR A 163 -16.50 7.67 -11.94
C TYR A 163 -15.08 8.24 -12.15
N PRO A 164 -14.62 9.14 -11.27
CA PRO A 164 -13.27 9.67 -11.32
C PRO A 164 -12.26 8.58 -10.95
N SER A 165 -11.05 8.65 -11.50
CA SER A 165 -9.91 7.87 -11.01
C SER A 165 -9.43 8.38 -9.65
N ASP A 166 -8.71 7.54 -8.89
CA ASP A 166 -8.07 7.97 -7.64
C ASP A 166 -7.18 9.20 -7.86
N ALA A 167 -6.41 9.22 -8.95
CA ALA A 167 -5.53 10.32 -9.30
C ALA A 167 -6.27 11.64 -9.58
N GLU A 168 -7.44 11.60 -10.25
CA GLU A 168 -8.25 12.80 -10.49
C GLU A 168 -8.75 13.39 -9.17
N VAL A 169 -9.27 12.56 -8.26
CA VAL A 169 -9.72 12.99 -6.93
C VAL A 169 -8.55 13.57 -6.12
N LEU A 170 -7.41 12.88 -6.08
CA LEU A 170 -6.23 13.33 -5.32
C LEU A 170 -5.65 14.64 -5.85
N ASN A 171 -5.62 14.84 -7.17
CA ASN A 171 -5.15 16.09 -7.76
C ASN A 171 -6.09 17.26 -7.47
N GLU A 172 -7.41 17.04 -7.48
CA GLU A 172 -8.36 18.08 -7.11
C GLU A 172 -8.25 18.45 -5.62
N LEU A 173 -8.11 17.45 -4.74
CA LEU A 173 -7.86 17.69 -3.32
C LEU A 173 -6.55 18.46 -3.10
N LEU A 174 -5.47 18.06 -3.78
CA LEU A 174 -4.19 18.75 -3.69
C LEU A 174 -4.29 20.21 -4.12
N GLY A 175 -4.99 20.51 -5.21
CA GLY A 175 -5.21 21.88 -5.68
C GLY A 175 -5.99 22.76 -4.69
N ARG A 176 -6.88 22.17 -3.89
CA ARG A 176 -7.65 22.88 -2.85
C ARG A 176 -6.90 23.08 -1.53
N VAL A 177 -5.93 22.21 -1.24
CA VAL A 177 -5.12 22.28 0.01
C VAL A 177 -3.85 23.10 -0.18
N ALA A 178 -3.30 23.12 -1.40
CA ALA A 178 -2.11 23.90 -1.72
C ALA A 178 -2.38 25.37 -2.07
N GLY A 179 -3.65 25.73 -2.34
CA GLY A 179 -4.11 27.10 -2.58
C GLY A 179 -4.59 27.77 -1.30
#